data_AF-A0A1F1L6Y0-F1
#
_entry.id   AF-A0A1F1L6Y0-F1
#
_cell.length_a   1.000
_cell.length_b   1.000
_cell.length_c   1.000
_cell.angle_alpha   90.00
_cell.angle_beta   90.00
_cell.angle_gamma   90.00
#
_symmetry.space_group_name_H-M   'P 1'
#
loop_
_entity.id
_entity.type
_entity.pdbx_description
1 polymer ?
#
loop_
_entity_poly.entity_id
_entity_poly.type
_entity_poly.pdbx_seq_one_letter_code
_entity_poly.pdbx_strand_id
1 'polypeptide(L)' 'MLQIREPYYKFKGYLAENNIQQKEIAKMLDISQATFSKKLNGKSGDFTIQDLKKICTRLKIEAEIFFNN' A
#
# COMPACT_ATOMS: atom_id res chain seq x y z
N MET A 1 -16.91 11.79 7.15
CA MET A 1 -15.56 12.11 7.68
C MET A 1 -14.57 11.14 7.07
N LEU A 2 -13.46 11.61 6.51
CA LEU A 2 -12.35 10.73 6.12
C LEU A 2 -11.85 10.04 7.39
N GLN A 3 -12.02 8.71 7.49
CA GLN A 3 -11.40 7.95 8.56
C GLN A 3 -9.89 8.13 8.48
N ILE A 4 -9.30 8.70 9.53
CA ILE A 4 -7.86 8.67 9.75
C ILE A 4 -7.57 7.30 10.37
N ARG A 5 -7.13 6.35 9.53
CA ARG A 5 -6.66 5.06 10.00
C ARG A 5 -5.15 5.08 10.15
N GLU A 6 -4.63 4.11 10.88
CA GLU A 6 -3.18 3.97 11.01
C GLU A 6 -2.55 3.74 9.61
N PRO A 7 -1.46 4.45 9.28
CA PRO A 7 -0.69 4.19 8.07
C PRO A 7 -0.14 2.77 8.04
N TYR A 8 0.09 2.27 6.82
CA TYR A 8 0.77 1.01 6.59
C TYR A 8 2.29 1.17 6.78
N TYR A 9 2.76 1.33 8.02
CA TYR A 9 4.14 1.70 8.32
C TYR A 9 5.14 0.63 7.85
N LYS A 10 4.90 -0.65 8.15
CA LYS A 10 5.77 -1.76 7.71
C LYS A 10 5.88 -1.81 6.18
N PHE A 11 4.76 -1.81 5.47
CA PHE A 11 4.76 -1.79 3.99
C PHE A 11 5.38 -0.52 3.40
N LYS A 12 5.15 0.65 4.00
CA LYS A 12 5.77 1.91 3.56
C LYS A 12 7.28 1.89 3.74
N GLY A 13 7.78 1.32 4.84
CA GLY A 13 9.21 1.09 5.07
C GLY A 13 9.81 0.16 4.02
N TYR A 14 9.16 -0.98 3.77
CA TYR A 14 9.60 -1.93 2.74
C TYR A 14 9.76 -1.30 1.35
N LEU A 15 8.81 -0.46 0.92
CA LEU A 15 8.92 0.25 -0.36
C LEU A 15 10.16 1.16 -0.41
N ALA A 16 10.43 1.87 0.69
CA ALA A 16 11.59 2.76 0.78
C ALA A 16 12.92 1.98 0.78
N GLU A 17 13.01 0.93 1.59
CA GLU A 17 14.19 0.05 1.72
C GLU A 17 14.56 -0.64 0.40
N ASN A 18 13.56 -0.98 -0.41
CA ASN A 18 13.74 -1.68 -1.69
C ASN A 18 13.74 -0.75 -2.92
N ASN A 19 13.76 0.58 -2.72
CA ASN A 19 13.69 1.57 -3.81
C ASN A 19 12.48 1.39 -4.76
N ILE A 20 11.36 0.88 -4.25
CA ILE A 20 10.15 0.64 -5.04
C ILE A 20 9.34 1.92 -5.11
N GLN A 21 9.07 2.40 -6.31
CA GLN A 21 8.36 3.66 -6.48
C GLN A 21 6.85 3.46 -6.32
N GLN A 22 6.21 4.28 -5.49
CA GLN A 22 4.75 4.24 -5.30
C GLN A 22 3.97 4.33 -6.62
N LYS A 23 4.51 5.07 -7.62
CA LYS A 23 3.91 5.20 -8.95
C LYS A 23 3.80 3.86 -9.69
N GLU A 24 4.73 2.93 -9.46
CA GLU A 24 4.74 1.62 -10.12
C GLU A 24 3.65 0.72 -9.54
N ILE A 25 3.49 0.73 -8.22
CA ILE A 25 2.42 -0.01 -7.54
C ILE A 25 1.05 0.60 -7.86
N ALA A 26 0.95 1.93 -7.86
CA ALA A 26 -0.28 2.62 -8.24
C ALA A 26 -0.73 2.26 -9.66
N LYS A 27 0.20 2.26 -10.63
CA LYS A 27 -0.07 1.85 -12.02
C LYS A 27 -0.54 0.39 -12.11
N MET A 28 0.09 -0.51 -11.35
CA MET A 28 -0.33 -1.92 -11.29
C MET A 28 -1.76 -2.11 -10.73
N LEU A 29 -2.15 -1.25 -9.79
CA LEU A 29 -3.48 -1.28 -9.18
C LEU A 29 -4.53 -0.49 -9.97
N ASP A 30 -4.15 0.13 -11.09
CA ASP A 30 -5.02 1.01 -11.88
C ASP A 30 -5.61 2.18 -11.07
N ILE A 31 -4.78 2.79 -10.22
CA ILE A 31 -5.14 3.98 -9.43
C ILE A 31 -4.10 5.07 -9.58
N SER A 32 -4.48 6.32 -9.29
CA SER A 32 -3.52 7.41 -9.24
C SER A 32 -2.49 7.22 -8.13
N GLN A 33 -1.27 7.73 -8.33
CA GLN A 33 -0.24 7.76 -7.28
C GLN A 33 -0.74 8.52 -6.03
N ALA A 34 -1.54 9.57 -6.20
CA ALA A 34 -2.12 10.31 -5.09
C ALA A 34 -3.11 9.45 -4.28
N THR A 35 -3.96 8.66 -4.96
CA THR A 35 -4.86 7.71 -4.31
C THR A 35 -4.06 6.65 -3.54
N PHE A 36 -3.05 6.05 -4.17
CA PHE A 36 -2.18 5.08 -3.53
C PHE A 36 -1.51 5.67 -2.28
N SER A 37 -0.94 6.86 -2.38
CA SER A 37 -0.30 7.55 -1.26
C SER A 37 -1.29 7.85 -0.12
N LYS A 38 -2.52 8.28 -0.44
CA LYS A 38 -3.56 8.47 0.58
C LYS A 38 -3.94 7.15 1.27
N LYS A 39 -4.03 6.04 0.52
CA LYS A 39 -4.25 4.70 1.10
C LYS A 39 -3.07 4.32 2.00
N LEU A 40 -1.84 4.45 1.51
CA LEU A 40 -0.64 4.11 2.27
C LEU A 40 -0.54 4.88 3.60
N ASN A 41 -0.93 6.16 3.58
CA ASN A 41 -0.89 7.05 4.74
C ASN A 41 -2.19 7.08 5.57
N GLY A 42 -3.15 6.18 5.32
CA GLY A 42 -4.40 6.11 6.09
C GLY A 42 -5.32 7.33 5.94
N LYS A 43 -5.18 8.10 4.86
CA LYS A 43 -5.97 9.31 4.53
C LYS A 43 -7.09 9.05 3.51
N SER A 44 -7.34 7.80 3.14
CA SER A 44 -8.46 7.36 2.30
C SER A 44 -8.84 5.92 2.63
N GLY A 45 -9.91 5.43 1.98
CA GLY A 45 -10.39 4.05 2.17
C GLY A 45 -9.31 2.99 1.93
N ASP A 46 -9.50 1.81 2.49
CA ASP A 46 -8.44 0.81 2.58
C ASP A 46 -8.02 0.16 1.25
N PHE A 47 -6.87 -0.51 1.19
CA PHE A 47 -6.58 -1.46 0.12
C PHE A 47 -7.59 -2.60 0.18
N THR A 48 -8.15 -2.98 -0.97
CA THR A 48 -9.01 -4.15 -1.05
C THR A 48 -8.17 -5.43 -0.92
N ILE A 49 -8.80 -6.55 -0.58
CA ILE A 49 -8.11 -7.85 -0.54
C ILE A 49 -7.48 -8.17 -1.92
N GLN A 50 -8.15 -7.79 -3.01
CA GLN A 50 -7.65 -7.94 -4.37
C GLN A 50 -6.41 -7.07 -4.62
N ASP A 51 -6.36 -5.85 -4.08
CA ASP A 51 -5.16 -5.00 -4.14
C ASP A 51 -4.00 -5.66 -3.39
N LEU A 52 -4.24 -6.10 -2.16
CA LEU A 52 -3.22 -6.77 -1.34
C LEU A 52 -2.68 -8.02 -2.04
N LYS A 53 -3.56 -8.86 -2.61
CA LYS A 53 -3.16 -10.05 -3.38
C LYS A 53 -2.26 -9.69 -4.55
N LYS A 54 -2.60 -8.66 -5.33
CA LYS A 54 -1.76 -8.19 -6.46
C LYS A 54 -0.38 -7.72 -5.96
N ILE A 55 -0.35 -6.95 -4.88
CA ILE A 55 0.91 -6.45 -4.29
C ILE A 55 1.78 -7.61 -3.80
N CYS A 56 1.23 -8.50 -2.96
CA CYS A 56 1.94 -9.67 -2.43
C CYS A 56 2.52 -10.53 -3.54
N THR A 57 1.74 -10.85 -4.57
CA THR A 57 2.21 -11.64 -5.71
C THR A 57 3.31 -10.91 -6.50
N ARG A 58 3.16 -9.60 -6.75
CA ARG A 58 4.13 -8.83 -7.54
C ARG A 58 5.47 -8.65 -6.83
N LEU A 59 5.44 -8.44 -5.52
CA LEU A 59 6.61 -8.15 -4.69
C LEU A 59 7.18 -9.39 -3.99
N LYS A 60 6.49 -10.54 -4.09
CA LYS A 60 6.84 -11.79 -3.40
C LYS A 60 6.98 -11.59 -1.89
N ILE A 61 5.98 -10.94 -1.28
CA ILE A 61 5.91 -10.65 0.16
C ILE A 61 4.61 -11.18 0.75
N GLU A 62 4.64 -11.49 2.04
CA GLU A 62 3.48 -11.95 2.80
C GLU A 62 2.57 -10.78 3.22
N ALA A 63 1.28 -11.08 3.39
CA ALA A 63 0.27 -10.07 3.74
C ALA A 63 0.47 -9.46 5.15
N GLU A 64 1.24 -10.11 6.01
CA GLU A 64 1.59 -9.62 7.35
C GLU A 64 2.23 -8.22 7.33
N ILE A 65 2.91 -7.86 6.23
CA ILE A 65 3.55 -6.54 6.06
C ILE A 65 2.56 -5.37 6.08
N PHE A 66 1.26 -5.63 5.90
CA PHE A 66 0.20 -4.64 5.98
C PHE A 66 -0.33 -4.45 7.42
N PHE A 67 0.15 -5.21 8.40
CA PHE A 67 -0.30 -5.12 9.79
C PHE A 67 0.85 -4.62 10.68
N ASN A 68 0.59 -3.58 11.49
CA ASN A 68 1.65 -2.97 12.32
C ASN A 68 1.98 -3.77 13.59
N ASN A 69 1.14 -4.74 13.98
CA ASN A 69 1.42 -5.75 15.00
C ASN A 69 1.52 -7.11 14.34
#